data_AF-A0A942JDX4-F1
#
_entry.id   AF-A0A942JDX4-F1
#
_cell.length_a   1.000
_cell.length_b   1.000
_cell.length_c   1.000
_cell.angle_alpha   90.00
_cell.angle_beta   90.00
_cell.angle_gamma   90.00
#
_symmetry.space_group_name_H-M   'P 1'
#
loop_
_entity.id
_entity.type
_entity.pdbx_description
1 polymer ?
#
loop_
_entity_poly.entity_id
_entity_poly.type
_entity_poly.pdbx_seq_one_letter_code
_entity_poly.pdbx_strand_id
1 'polypeptide(L)'
;MKINKIKNNGNEGFQIIDESGNEYFITEATEELAIAKYNEIKFREANPPKPSYRELRAQEYPPISDQLDMIYWDKVYGTNTWEKAISAVKERFPKG
;
A
#
# COMPACT_ATOMS: atom_id res chain seq x y z
N MET A 1 -19.86 14.75 12.60
CA MET A 1 -18.59 14.41 13.31
C MET A 1 -18.65 14.88 14.76
N LYS A 2 -18.15 14.10 15.71
CA LYS A 2 -18.01 14.48 17.14
C LYS A 2 -16.54 14.37 17.55
N ILE A 3 -16.08 15.25 18.44
CA ILE A 3 -14.70 15.26 18.93
C ILE A 3 -14.70 15.39 20.46
N ASN A 4 -13.95 14.53 21.13
CA ASN A 4 -13.80 14.53 22.59
C ASN A 4 -12.33 14.47 22.97
N LYS A 5 -11.87 15.33 23.89
CA LYS A 5 -10.54 15.16 24.50
C LYS A 5 -10.61 14.03 25.53
N ILE A 6 -9.82 12.97 25.34
CA ILE A 6 -9.82 11.78 26.22
C ILE A 6 -8.40 11.34 26.56
N LYS A 7 -8.27 10.48 27.57
CA LYS A 7 -7.04 9.74 27.88
C LYS A 7 -7.22 8.28 27.46
N ASN A 8 -6.34 7.78 26.61
CA ASN A 8 -6.31 6.38 26.20
C ASN A 8 -4.97 5.76 26.57
N ASN A 9 -4.96 4.75 27.43
CA ASN A 9 -3.76 4.05 27.91
C ASN A 9 -2.64 4.98 28.41
N GLY A 10 -3.00 6.06 29.10
CA GLY A 10 -2.05 7.05 29.64
C GLY A 10 -1.67 8.18 28.68
N ASN A 11 -2.04 8.10 27.40
CA ASN A 11 -1.81 9.17 26.42
C ASN A 11 -3.04 10.08 26.33
N GLU A 12 -2.84 11.38 26.49
CA GLU A 12 -3.86 12.41 26.20
C GLU A 12 -4.00 12.60 24.69
N GLY A 13 -5.22 12.71 24.20
CA GLY A 13 -5.51 12.95 22.79
C GLY A 13 -6.97 13.26 22.54
N PHE A 14 -7.36 13.21 21.27
CA PHE A 14 -8.70 13.50 20.80
C PHE A 14 -9.30 12.25 20.15
N GLN A 15 -10.47 11.84 20.64
CA GLN A 15 -11.32 10.85 20.00
C GLN A 15 -12.23 11.55 19.01
N ILE A 16 -12.20 11.13 17.76
CA ILE A 16 -13.00 11.65 16.66
C ILE A 16 -13.93 10.52 16.21
N ILE A 17 -15.23 10.78 16.24
CA ILE A 17 -16.26 9.86 15.74
C ILE A 17 -16.83 10.45 14.45
N ASP A 18 -16.60 9.75 13.34
CA ASP A 18 -17.09 10.18 12.03
C ASP A 18 -18.60 9.95 11.87
N GLU A 19 -19.17 10.40 10.74
CA GLU A 19 -20.61 10.29 10.48
C GLU A 19 -21.07 8.83 10.26
N SER A 20 -20.13 7.96 9.91
CA SER A 20 -20.35 6.52 9.76
C SER A 20 -20.19 5.76 11.09
N GLY A 21 -19.85 6.45 12.17
CA GLY A 21 -19.63 5.87 13.50
C GLY A 21 -18.24 5.25 13.71
N ASN A 22 -17.29 5.46 12.80
CA ASN A 22 -15.91 5.01 13.01
C ASN A 22 -15.20 5.92 14.00
N GLU A 23 -14.45 5.30 14.91
CA GLU A 23 -13.70 6.00 15.95
C GLU A 23 -12.20 6.10 15.61
N TYR A 24 -11.65 7.29 15.76
CA TYR A 24 -10.23 7.58 15.56
C TYR A 24 -9.66 8.22 16.82
N PHE A 25 -8.54 7.73 17.31
CA PHE A 25 -7.83 8.34 18.43
C PHE A 25 -6.54 9.00 17.95
N ILE A 26 -6.45 10.31 18.13
CA ILE A 26 -5.35 11.13 17.63
C ILE A 26 -4.67 11.85 18.79
N THR A 27 -3.40 11.54 19.01
CA THR A 27 -2.57 12.12 20.07
C THR A 27 -1.91 13.41 19.59
N GLU A 28 -2.66 14.51 19.61
CA GLU A 28 -2.15 15.84 19.27
C GLU A 28 -2.35 16.83 20.42
N ALA A 29 -1.60 17.93 20.38
CA ALA A 29 -1.63 18.96 21.43
C ALA A 29 -2.93 19.79 21.41
N THR A 30 -3.52 19.99 20.23
CA THR A 30 -4.72 20.82 20.03
C THR A 30 -5.76 20.10 19.19
N GLU A 31 -7.02 20.52 19.34
CA GLU A 31 -8.14 20.00 18.55
C GLU A 31 -7.94 20.27 17.06
N GLU A 32 -7.45 21.45 16.70
CA GLU A 32 -7.15 21.84 15.32
C GLU A 32 -6.14 20.89 14.66
N LEU A 33 -5.05 20.54 15.37
CA LEU A 33 -4.05 19.59 14.87
C LEU A 33 -4.61 18.18 14.77
N ALA A 34 -5.45 17.78 15.72
CA ALA A 34 -6.13 16.48 15.67
C ALA A 34 -7.07 16.38 14.45
N ILE A 35 -7.86 17.42 14.19
CA ILE A 35 -8.72 17.52 13.01
C ILE A 35 -7.89 17.48 11.73
N ALA A 36 -6.78 18.22 11.67
CA ALA A 36 -5.89 18.23 10.52
C ALA A 36 -5.35 16.82 10.21
N LYS A 37 -4.88 16.08 11.22
CA LYS A 37 -4.43 14.70 11.06
C LYS A 37 -5.55 13.75 10.65
N TYR A 38 -6.74 13.89 11.21
CA TYR A 38 -7.91 13.10 10.81
C TYR A 38 -8.23 13.33 9.32
N ASN A 39 -8.25 14.59 8.89
CA ASN A 39 -8.50 14.95 7.49
C ASN A 39 -7.41 14.39 6.57
N GLU A 40 -6.15 14.39 6.99
CA GLU A 40 -5.05 13.76 6.24
C GLU A 40 -5.26 12.25 6.09
N ILE A 41 -5.64 11.56 7.17
CA ILE A 41 -5.96 10.13 7.15
C ILE A 41 -7.09 9.87 6.15
N LYS A 42 -8.21 10.59 6.26
CA LYS A 42 -9.35 10.45 5.34
C LYS A 42 -8.99 10.79 3.91
N PHE A 43 -8.17 11.82 3.70
CA PHE A 43 -7.69 12.18 2.38
C PHE A 43 -6.85 11.07 1.76
N ARG A 44 -5.97 10.42 2.53
CA ARG A 44 -5.14 9.29 2.09
C ARG A 44 -5.95 8.02 1.85
N GLU A 45 -6.98 7.76 2.67
CA GLU A 45 -7.93 6.68 2.44
C GLU A 45 -8.71 6.87 1.14
N ALA A 46 -9.14 8.11 0.86
CA ALA A 46 -9.83 8.45 -0.39
C ALA A 46 -8.89 8.48 -1.61
N ASN A 47 -7.61 8.80 -1.40
CA ASN A 47 -6.60 8.92 -2.45
C ASN A 47 -5.38 8.06 -2.11
N PRO A 48 -5.49 6.72 -2.20
CA PRO A 48 -4.36 5.86 -1.98
C PRO A 48 -3.25 6.19 -2.99
N PRO A 49 -1.97 6.16 -2.59
CA PRO A 49 -0.88 6.37 -3.52
C PRO A 49 -0.96 5.32 -4.64
N LYS A 50 -0.79 5.75 -5.89
CA LYS A 50 -0.71 4.80 -7.00
C LYS A 50 0.52 3.90 -6.81
N PRO A 51 0.40 2.59 -6.99
CA PRO A 51 1.55 1.70 -6.89
C PRO A 51 2.60 2.09 -7.94
N SER A 52 3.86 2.01 -7.52
CA SER A 52 5.02 2.17 -8.40
C SER A 52 5.10 1.02 -9.41
N TYR A 53 5.84 1.22 -10.51
CA TYR A 53 6.10 0.14 -11.47
C TYR A 53 6.75 -1.08 -10.80
N ARG A 54 7.50 -0.90 -9.70
CA ARG A 54 8.14 -2.00 -8.98
C ARG A 54 7.10 -2.86 -8.26
N GLU A 55 6.14 -2.23 -7.60
CA GLU A 55 5.05 -2.92 -6.90
C GLU A 55 4.16 -3.66 -7.90
N LEU A 56 3.82 -3.01 -9.02
CA LEU A 56 3.02 -3.63 -10.08
C LEU A 56 3.73 -4.86 -10.68
N ARG A 57 5.03 -4.77 -10.97
CA ARG A 57 5.80 -5.92 -11.46
C ARG A 57 5.90 -7.03 -10.43
N ALA A 58 6.11 -6.70 -9.16
CA ALA A 58 6.23 -7.70 -8.10
C ALA A 58 4.93 -8.51 -7.92
N GLN A 59 3.77 -7.87 -8.12
CA GLN A 59 2.47 -8.54 -8.08
C GLN A 59 2.21 -9.46 -9.28
N GLU A 60 2.85 -9.19 -10.42
CA GLU A 60 2.57 -9.86 -11.69
C GLU A 60 3.66 -10.86 -12.11
N TYR A 61 4.83 -10.82 -11.48
CA TYR A 61 5.84 -11.83 -11.71
C TYR A 61 5.34 -13.22 -11.26
N PRO A 62 5.66 -14.28 -12.04
CA PRO A 62 5.43 -15.64 -11.58
C PRO A 62 6.12 -15.90 -10.23
N PRO A 63 5.67 -16.89 -9.44
CA PRO A 63 6.37 -17.32 -8.23
C PRO A 63 7.86 -17.60 -8.51
N ILE A 64 8.72 -17.33 -7.54
CA ILE A 64 10.17 -17.47 -7.73
C ILE A 64 10.57 -18.92 -8.04
N SER A 65 9.88 -19.92 -7.47
CA SER A 65 10.08 -21.34 -7.79
C SER A 65 9.87 -21.61 -9.28
N ASP A 66 8.77 -21.12 -9.83
CA ASP A 66 8.39 -21.34 -11.22
C ASP A 66 9.38 -20.62 -12.14
N GLN A 67 9.83 -19.43 -11.76
CA GLN A 67 10.89 -18.73 -12.49
C GLN A 67 12.20 -19.53 -12.53
N LEU A 68 12.62 -20.13 -11.40
CA LEU A 68 13.83 -20.95 -11.36
C LEU A 68 13.69 -22.20 -12.24
N ASP A 69 12.53 -22.85 -12.22
CA ASP A 69 12.25 -24.01 -13.07
C ASP A 69 12.25 -23.62 -14.55
N MET A 70 11.66 -22.48 -14.91
CA MET A 70 11.70 -21.95 -16.29
C MET A 70 13.12 -21.64 -16.74
N ILE A 71 13.95 -21.04 -15.87
CA ILE A 71 15.37 -20.75 -16.17
C ILE A 71 16.13 -22.05 -16.42
N TYR A 72 15.94 -23.05 -15.57
CA TYR A 72 16.57 -24.36 -15.75
C TYR A 72 16.12 -25.02 -17.06
N TRP A 73 14.82 -25.02 -17.33
CA TRP A 73 14.24 -25.56 -18.55
C TRP A 73 14.78 -24.87 -19.80
N ASP A 74 14.78 -23.54 -19.82
CA ASP A 74 15.33 -22.73 -20.92
C ASP A 74 16.80 -23.06 -21.19
N LYS A 75 17.59 -23.28 -20.13
CA LYS A 75 18.99 -23.69 -20.26
C LYS A 75 19.14 -25.09 -20.85
N VAL A 76 18.31 -26.06 -20.46
CA VAL A 76 18.41 -27.46 -20.90
C VAL A 76 17.91 -27.64 -22.33
N TYR A 77 16.83 -26.95 -22.70
CA TYR A 77 16.11 -27.18 -23.95
C TYR A 77 16.27 -26.05 -24.97
N GLY A 78 17.03 -25.00 -24.65
CA GLY A 78 17.26 -23.86 -25.56
C GLY A 78 16.01 -23.02 -25.82
N THR A 79 15.07 -23.00 -24.88
CA THR A 79 13.88 -22.15 -24.92
C THR A 79 14.13 -20.80 -24.25
N ASN A 80 13.16 -19.87 -24.30
CA ASN A 80 13.26 -18.54 -23.68
C ASN A 80 11.97 -18.12 -22.96
N THR A 81 11.33 -19.10 -22.32
CA THR A 81 10.05 -18.94 -21.63
C THR A 81 10.15 -17.95 -20.49
N TRP A 82 11.22 -18.03 -19.68
CA TRP A 82 11.45 -17.13 -18.56
C TRP A 82 11.66 -15.70 -19.06
N GLU A 83 12.51 -15.51 -20.07
CA GLU A 83 12.79 -14.18 -20.64
C GLU A 83 11.51 -13.53 -21.17
N LYS A 84 10.68 -14.28 -21.91
CA LYS A 84 9.39 -13.80 -22.42
C LYS A 84 8.44 -13.38 -21.30
N ALA A 85 8.31 -14.19 -20.25
CA ALA A 85 7.45 -13.89 -19.11
C ALA A 85 7.89 -12.60 -18.40
N ILE A 86 9.20 -12.44 -18.15
CA ILE A 86 9.74 -11.24 -17.52
C ILE A 86 9.58 -10.01 -18.42
N SER A 87 9.84 -10.14 -19.71
CA SER A 87 9.70 -9.04 -20.68
C SER A 87 8.27 -8.56 -20.79
N ALA A 88 7.28 -9.47 -20.88
CA ALA A 88 5.86 -9.11 -20.92
C ALA A 88 5.43 -8.27 -19.71
N VAL A 89 5.86 -8.64 -18.50
CA VAL A 89 5.57 -7.87 -17.27
C VAL A 89 6.26 -6.49 -17.30
N LYS A 90 7.48 -6.41 -17.83
CA LYS A 90 8.22 -5.14 -17.93
C LYS A 90 7.66 -4.19 -18.99
N GLU A 91 7.15 -4.73 -20.09
CA GLU A 91 6.47 -4.00 -21.16
C GLU A 91 5.12 -3.46 -20.67
N ARG A 92 4.36 -4.28 -19.93
CA ARG A 92 3.10 -3.87 -19.31
C ARG A 92 3.28 -2.75 -18.28
N PHE A 93 4.37 -2.80 -17.52
CA PHE A 93 4.69 -1.82 -16.48
C PHE A 93 6.08 -1.22 -16.75
N PRO A 94 6.24 -0.29 -17.72
CA PRO A 94 7.53 0.28 -18.06
C PRO A 94 8.13 1.04 -16.89
N LYS A 95 9.46 1.23 -16.93
CA LYS A 95 10.08 2.21 -16.03
C LYS A 95 9.59 3.59 -16.48
N GLY A 96 9.13 4.39 -15.53
CA GLY A 96 8.82 5.80 -15.76
C GLY A 96 10.05 6.60 -16.14
#